data_AF-A0A838QZQ6-F1
#
_entry.id   AF-A0A838QZQ6-F1
#
_cell.length_a   1.000
_cell.length_b   1.000
_cell.length_c   1.000
_cell.angle_alpha   90.00
_cell.angle_beta   90.00
_cell.angle_gamma   90.00
#
_symmetry.space_group_name_H-M   'P 1'
#
loop_
_entity.id
_entity.type
_entity.pdbx_description
1 polymer ?
#
loop_
_entity_poly.entity_id
_entity_poly.type
_entity_poly.pdbx_seq_one_letter_code
_entity_poly.pdbx_strand_id
1 'polypeptide(L)' 'MSYPTPLGSERAMRIVADSKIRAAIDAGEFDDLPGMAKPSPLIDEPYDPFWWIRSKLRDEQLPADPRDGWAR' A
#
# COMPACT_ATOMS: atom_id res chain seq x y z
N MET A 1 2.22 25.83 10.84
CA MET A 1 2.00 24.39 10.59
C MET A 1 3.29 23.85 9.99
N SER A 2 4.23 23.42 10.85
CA SER A 2 5.52 22.86 10.39
C SER A 2 5.31 21.40 10.06
N TYR A 3 5.64 21.00 8.83
CA TYR A 3 5.81 19.59 8.52
C TYR A 3 7.13 19.11 9.15
N PRO A 4 7.16 17.92 9.77
CA PRO A 4 8.42 17.37 10.26
C PRO A 4 9.38 17.19 9.09
N THR A 5 10.60 17.70 9.24
CA THR A 5 11.70 17.49 8.30
C THR A 5 11.89 15.99 8.12
N PRO A 6 11.85 15.45 6.89
CA PRO A 6 11.93 14.02 6.70
C PRO A 6 13.38 13.57 6.99
N LEU A 7 13.54 12.36 7.56
CA LEU A 7 14.81 11.77 7.96
C LEU A 7 15.71 11.56 6.71
N GLY A 8 16.59 12.51 6.40
CA GLY A 8 17.45 12.51 5.22
C GLY A 8 16.92 13.42 4.10
N SER A 9 17.77 13.85 3.17
CA SER A 9 17.32 14.68 2.04
C SER A 9 16.23 13.94 1.25
N GLU A 10 15.18 14.63 0.80
CA GLU A 10 14.14 14.10 -0.11
C GLU A 10 14.74 13.24 -1.24
N ARG A 11 15.89 13.71 -1.76
CA ARG A 11 16.69 13.03 -2.78
C ARG A 11 17.21 11.67 -2.33
N ALA A 12 17.72 11.57 -1.10
CA ALA A 12 18.21 10.31 -0.54
C ALA A 12 17.08 9.27 -0.39
N MET A 13 15.90 9.68 0.10
CA MET A 13 14.75 8.78 0.21
C MET A 13 14.32 8.23 -1.14
N ARG A 14 14.24 9.08 -2.16
CA ARG A 14 13.92 8.63 -3.52
C ARG A 14 14.96 7.62 -4.04
N ILE A 15 16.25 7.88 -3.84
CA ILE A 15 17.31 6.96 -4.29
C ILE A 15 17.19 5.60 -3.60
N VAL A 16 16.95 5.60 -2.28
CA VAL A 16 16.77 4.36 -1.52
C VAL A 16 15.51 3.62 -1.99
N ALA A 17 14.40 4.31 -2.18
CA ALA A 17 13.16 3.72 -2.67
C ALA A 17 13.35 3.08 -4.06
N ASP A 18 13.88 3.84 -5.02
CA ASP A 18 14.15 3.36 -6.38
C ASP A 18 15.08 2.14 -6.38
N SER A 19 16.11 2.15 -5.54
CA SER A 19 17.07 1.05 -5.44
C SER A 19 16.42 -0.21 -4.90
N LYS A 20 15.57 -0.08 -3.87
CA LYS A 20 14.83 -1.22 -3.29
C LYS A 20 13.84 -1.81 -4.29
N ILE A 21 13.11 -0.97 -5.01
CA ILE A 21 12.15 -1.41 -6.03
C ILE A 21 12.85 -2.21 -7.11
N ARG A 22 13.97 -1.71 -7.66
CA ARG A 22 14.74 -2.43 -8.69
C ARG A 22 15.25 -3.77 -8.18
N ALA A 23 15.82 -3.81 -6.98
CA ALA A 23 16.31 -5.05 -6.39
C ALA A 23 15.21 -6.12 -6.24
N ALA A 24 14.00 -5.72 -5.82
CA ALA A 24 12.86 -6.63 -5.70
C ALA A 24 12.35 -7.12 -7.07
N ILE A 25 12.39 -6.26 -8.10
CA ILE A 25 12.09 -6.66 -9.49
C ILE A 25 13.10 -7.69 -9.99
N ASP A 26 14.40 -7.42 -9.84
CA ASP A 26 15.46 -8.33 -10.29
C ASP A 26 15.43 -9.68 -9.56
N ALA A 27 14.96 -9.68 -8.30
CA ALA A 27 14.77 -10.89 -7.50
C ALA A 27 13.49 -11.67 -7.84
N GLY A 28 12.60 -11.14 -8.70
CA GLY A 28 11.32 -11.77 -9.02
C GLY A 28 10.30 -11.72 -7.88
N GLU A 29 10.45 -10.83 -6.88
CA GLU A 29 9.52 -10.74 -5.74
C GLU A 29 8.09 -10.33 -6.16
N PHE A 30 7.91 -9.89 -7.41
CA PHE A 30 6.63 -9.51 -8.00
C PHE A 30 6.04 -10.55 -8.97
N ASP A 31 6.72 -11.67 -9.23
CA ASP A 31 6.29 -12.63 -10.26
C ASP A 31 5.04 -13.43 -9.82
N ASP A 32 4.91 -13.73 -8.53
CA ASP A 32 3.83 -14.56 -7.96
C ASP A 32 2.88 -13.76 -7.05
N LEU A 33 2.61 -12.50 -7.40
CA LEU A 33 1.71 -11.67 -6.59
C LEU A 33 0.31 -12.30 -6.44
N PRO A 34 -0.29 -12.22 -5.24
CA PRO A 34 -1.68 -12.62 -5.03
C PRO A 34 -2.61 -11.86 -5.99
N GLY A 35 -3.31 -12.59 -6.85
CA GLY A 35 -4.23 -11.99 -7.83
C GLY A 35 -3.67 -11.87 -9.25
N MET A 36 -2.42 -12.27 -9.49
CA MET A 36 -1.88 -12.40 -10.85
C MET A 36 -2.79 -13.27 -11.73
N ALA A 37 -3.07 -12.79 -12.93
CA ALA A 37 -3.97 -13.38 -13.93
C ALA A 37 -5.43 -13.61 -13.50
N LYS A 38 -5.87 -13.15 -12.32
CA LYS A 38 -7.27 -13.22 -11.90
C LYS A 38 -8.02 -11.96 -12.38
N PRO A 39 -9.29 -12.08 -12.77
CA PRO A 39 -10.12 -10.92 -13.04
C PRO A 39 -10.20 -10.03 -11.80
N SER A 40 -10.13 -8.72 -11.99
CA SER A 40 -10.23 -7.77 -10.88
C SER A 40 -11.61 -7.89 -10.23
N PRO A 41 -11.69 -8.04 -8.90
CA PRO A 41 -12.96 -8.10 -8.18
C PRO A 41 -13.74 -6.79 -8.22
N LEU A 42 -13.16 -5.72 -8.78
CA LEU A 42 -13.74 -4.38 -8.80
C LEU A 42 -14.34 -4.00 -10.17
N ILE A 43 -14.27 -4.87 -11.18
CA ILE A 43 -14.71 -4.55 -12.55
C ILE A 43 -16.20 -4.15 -12.61
N ASP A 44 -17.04 -4.73 -11.74
CA ASP A 44 -18.49 -4.48 -11.70
C ASP A 44 -18.92 -3.63 -10.49
N GLU A 45 -17.97 -3.10 -9.73
CA GLU A 45 -18.25 -2.31 -8.51
C GLU A 45 -18.31 -0.80 -8.83
N PRO A 46 -19.15 -0.02 -8.12
CA PRO A 46 -19.12 1.44 -8.20
C PRO A 46 -17.73 1.99 -7.90
N TYR A 47 -17.32 3.04 -8.62
CA TYR A 47 -16.05 3.70 -8.38
C TYR A 47 -15.96 4.21 -6.93
N ASP A 48 -14.92 3.75 -6.25
CA ASP A 48 -14.65 4.09 -4.86
C ASP A 48 -13.19 4.53 -4.71
N PRO A 49 -12.89 5.82 -4.47
CA PRO A 49 -11.50 6.26 -4.32
C PRO A 49 -10.75 5.63 -3.12
N PHE A 50 -11.49 5.03 -2.18
CA PHE A 50 -10.94 4.37 -0.99
C PHE A 50 -10.93 2.84 -1.08
N TRP A 51 -11.19 2.27 -2.27
CA TRP A 51 -11.33 0.82 -2.46
C TRP A 51 -10.13 0.04 -1.92
N TRP A 52 -8.92 0.55 -2.18
CA TRP A 52 -7.67 -0.11 -1.82
C TRP A 52 -7.40 -0.08 -0.32
N ILE A 53 -7.75 1.01 0.36
CA ILE A 53 -7.62 1.13 1.82
C ILE A 53 -8.58 0.15 2.49
N ARG A 54 -9.85 0.11 2.04
CA ARG A 54 -10.84 -0.82 2.57
C ARG A 54 -10.45 -2.28 2.35
N SER A 55 -9.91 -2.61 1.17
CA SER A 55 -9.39 -3.96 0.90
C SER A 55 -8.24 -4.28 1.84
N LYS A 56 -7.28 -3.37 2.00
CA LYS A 56 -6.10 -3.58 2.84
C LYS A 56 -6.46 -3.77 4.32
N LEU A 57 -7.37 -2.95 4.85
CA LEU A 57 -7.86 -3.07 6.22
C LEU A 57 -8.56 -4.42 6.44
N ARG A 58 -9.36 -4.88 5.46
CA ARG A 58 -9.99 -6.21 5.50
C ARG A 58 -8.94 -7.33 5.51
N ASP A 59 -7.94 -7.26 4.64
CA ASP A 59 -6.88 -8.27 4.52
C ASP A 59 -6.05 -8.36 5.80
N GLU A 60 -5.82 -7.23 6.48
CA GLU A 60 -5.10 -7.14 7.76
C GLU A 60 -5.98 -7.32 8.99
N GLN A 61 -7.29 -7.57 8.81
CA GLN A 61 -8.28 -7.71 9.89
C GLN A 61 -8.33 -6.48 10.83
N LEU A 62 -8.11 -5.30 10.26
CA LEU A 62 -8.17 -4.03 10.96
C LEU A 62 -9.56 -3.38 10.83
N PRO A 63 -10.02 -2.67 11.88
CA PRO A 63 -11.29 -1.96 11.83
C PRO A 63 -11.24 -0.78 10.86
N ALA A 64 -12.32 -0.62 10.10
CA ALA A 64 -12.45 0.46 9.12
C ALA A 64 -12.79 1.82 9.74
N ASP A 65 -13.47 1.84 10.89
CA ASP A 65 -13.66 3.04 11.72
C ASP A 65 -12.63 3.03 12.87
N PRO A 66 -11.83 4.09 13.06
CA PRO A 66 -10.98 4.26 14.23
C PRO A 66 -11.69 4.06 15.58
N ARG A 67 -13.01 4.28 15.65
CA ARG A 67 -13.82 4.06 16.86
C ARG A 67 -14.09 2.59 17.17
N ASP A 68 -13.96 1.71 16.18
CA ASP A 68 -14.21 0.27 16.33
C ASP A 68 -13.00 -0.49 16.89
N GLY A 69 -11.83 0.15 17.04
CA GLY A 69 -10.58 -0.55 17.38
C GLY A 69 -9.55 0.13 18.27
N TRP A 70 -9.60 1.45 18.46
CA TRP A 70 -8.51 2.21 19.10
C TRP A 70 -8.82 2.64 20.54
N ALA A 71 -9.92 2.16 21.11
CA ALA A 71 -10.39 2.48 22.46
C ALA A 71 -10.15 1.36 23.50
N ARG A 72 -9.16 0.48 23.26
CA ARG A 72 -8.74 -0.54 24.24
C ARG A 72 -7.28 -0.37 24.63
#